data_AF-A0A526R6E1-F1
#
_entry.id   AF-A0A526R6E1-F1
#
_cell.length_a   1.000
_cell.length_b   1.000
_cell.length_c   1.000
_cell.angle_alpha   90.00
_cell.angle_beta   90.00
_cell.angle_gamma   90.00
#
_symmetry.space_group_name_H-M   'P 1'
#
loop_
_entity.id
_entity.type
_entity.pdbx_description
1 polymer ?
#
loop_
_entity_poly.entity_id
_entity_poly.type
_entity_poly.pdbx_seq_one_letter_code
_entity_poly.pdbx_strand_id
1 'polypeptide(L)'
;GDGRSPEAVAEGFVTIAVENMANAIKKISVQRGYDVTEYLLNCFGGAGGQHACLVADALGMEAVLIHPFSGLLSAYGIGLSSVFASRQQALLKPLAEESRTAIDELIATLRKAVIAEFAAQVIAESAVASRPVLQIRYDGTDTALPVNFASGSIFQARRDFEVAHKAQFGFVYDDKPMIVETVGVEGTDTGGGGRDESESEMEDLAASPPRTRKIFTEGEWREAGIFRREALKSGNRVAGPALVIEPNQTIIVEPGWQAEITARNHVLLRRTEKKRRQAALGTEADPVMLEVFNNLFMSIAEQMGVTLQNTAYSVN
;
A
#
# COMPACT_ATOMS: atom_id res chain seq x y z
N GLY A 1 0.62 -26.85 33.64
CA GLY A 1 1.18 -26.21 32.44
C GLY A 1 2.31 -27.06 31.91
N ASP A 2 2.60 -26.99 30.62
CA ASP A 2 3.57 -27.80 29.86
C ASP A 2 5.06 -27.49 30.12
N GLY A 3 5.39 -26.84 31.24
CA GLY A 3 6.76 -26.55 31.66
C GLY A 3 7.38 -25.25 31.13
N ARG A 4 6.66 -24.47 30.31
CA ARG A 4 7.15 -23.17 29.81
C ARG A 4 7.10 -22.06 30.87
N SER A 5 8.08 -21.15 30.85
CA SER A 5 8.08 -19.94 31.68
C SER A 5 7.03 -18.93 31.21
N PRO A 6 6.51 -18.05 32.09
CA PRO A 6 5.55 -17.01 31.70
C PRO A 6 6.03 -16.13 30.55
N GLU A 7 7.32 -15.81 30.51
CA GLU A 7 7.95 -15.01 29.46
C GLU A 7 7.91 -15.72 28.11
N ALA A 8 8.21 -17.02 28.08
CA ALA A 8 8.16 -17.81 26.85
C ALA A 8 6.71 -17.99 26.36
N VAL A 9 5.74 -18.04 27.27
CA VAL A 9 4.31 -18.03 26.91
C VAL A 9 3.91 -16.68 26.31
N ALA A 10 4.37 -15.56 26.89
CA ALA A 10 4.11 -14.22 26.37
C ALA A 10 4.73 -13.99 24.98
N GLU A 11 5.99 -14.40 24.79
CA GLU A 11 6.66 -14.38 23.48
C GLU A 11 5.93 -15.25 22.44
N GLY A 12 5.38 -16.38 22.87
CA GLY A 12 4.52 -17.22 22.02
C GLY A 12 3.27 -16.48 21.51
N PHE A 13 2.61 -15.68 22.35
CA PHE A 13 1.49 -14.84 21.89
C PHE A 13 1.93 -13.78 20.88
N VAL A 14 3.09 -13.15 21.09
CA VAL A 14 3.66 -12.19 20.12
C VAL A 14 3.97 -12.88 18.80
N THR A 15 4.56 -14.09 18.85
CA THR A 15 4.90 -14.89 17.66
C THR A 15 3.64 -15.19 16.83
N ILE A 16 2.57 -15.67 17.46
CA ILE A 16 1.29 -15.95 16.78
C ILE A 16 0.70 -14.66 16.17
N ALA A 17 0.75 -13.53 16.89
CA ALA A 17 0.26 -12.26 16.36
C ALA A 17 1.06 -11.80 15.13
N VAL A 18 2.38 -11.91 15.17
CA VAL A 18 3.29 -11.60 14.05
C VAL A 18 3.00 -12.48 12.84
N GLU A 19 2.86 -13.80 13.04
CA GLU A 19 2.54 -14.73 11.96
C GLU A 19 1.20 -14.41 11.31
N ASN A 20 0.18 -14.10 12.10
CA ASN A 20 -1.14 -13.70 11.58
C ASN A 20 -1.06 -12.41 10.75
N MET A 21 -0.33 -11.39 11.23
CA MET A 21 -0.12 -10.14 10.49
C MET A 21 0.65 -10.37 9.19
N ALA A 22 1.74 -11.14 9.24
CA ALA A 22 2.54 -11.46 8.06
C ALA A 22 1.72 -12.25 7.03
N ASN A 23 0.94 -13.24 7.47
CA ASN A 23 0.07 -14.03 6.58
C ASN A 23 -1.02 -13.18 5.92
N ALA A 24 -1.59 -12.20 6.63
CA ALA A 24 -2.54 -11.26 6.05
C ALA A 24 -1.91 -10.40 4.94
N ILE A 25 -0.67 -9.92 5.15
CA ILE A 25 0.08 -9.16 4.16
C ILE A 25 0.44 -10.04 2.95
N LYS A 26 0.95 -11.25 3.18
CA LYS A 26 1.25 -12.23 2.12
C LYS A 26 0.02 -12.52 1.28
N LYS A 27 -1.12 -12.80 1.91
CA LYS A 27 -2.37 -13.09 1.20
C LYS A 27 -2.74 -11.96 0.24
N ILE A 28 -2.62 -10.70 0.65
CA ILE A 28 -3.04 -9.57 -0.19
C ILE A 28 -2.02 -9.28 -1.29
N SER A 29 -0.72 -9.33 -0.97
CA SER A 29 0.35 -8.91 -1.89
C SER A 29 0.81 -10.04 -2.80
N VAL A 30 1.08 -11.22 -2.25
CA VAL A 30 1.63 -12.36 -2.99
C VAL A 30 0.58 -12.98 -3.93
N GLN A 31 -0.69 -13.03 -3.55
CA GLN A 31 -1.77 -13.48 -4.46
C GLN A 31 -1.91 -12.58 -5.69
N ARG A 32 -1.50 -11.31 -5.59
CA ARG A 32 -1.45 -10.36 -6.70
C ARG A 32 -0.12 -10.42 -7.47
N GLY A 33 0.76 -11.36 -7.16
CA GLY A 33 2.02 -11.58 -7.85
C GLY A 33 3.18 -10.68 -7.43
N TYR A 34 3.04 -9.92 -6.34
CA TYR A 34 4.12 -9.05 -5.86
C TYR A 34 5.14 -9.83 -5.02
N ASP A 35 6.42 -9.70 -5.37
CA ASP A 35 7.53 -10.09 -4.49
C ASP A 35 7.70 -9.04 -3.39
N VAL A 36 7.21 -9.36 -2.19
CA VAL A 36 7.21 -8.45 -1.05
C VAL A 36 8.62 -8.14 -0.53
N THR A 37 9.64 -8.94 -0.87
CA THR A 37 11.01 -8.75 -0.39
C THR A 37 11.70 -7.53 -1.02
N GLU A 38 11.23 -7.09 -2.19
CA GLU A 38 11.71 -5.88 -2.87
C GLU A 38 11.12 -4.58 -2.31
N TYR A 39 10.20 -4.67 -1.35
CA TYR A 39 9.51 -3.53 -0.75
C TYR A 39 10.04 -3.22 0.65
N LEU A 40 9.80 -1.99 1.08
CA LEU A 40 9.89 -1.63 2.49
C LEU A 40 8.52 -1.75 3.17
N LEU A 41 8.51 -2.17 4.43
CA LEU A 41 7.28 -2.19 5.22
C LEU A 41 7.00 -0.78 5.76
N ASN A 42 5.90 -0.15 5.36
CA ASN A 42 5.44 1.06 6.05
C ASN A 42 4.57 0.66 7.25
N CYS A 43 4.97 1.06 8.46
CA CYS A 43 4.31 0.64 9.68
C CYS A 43 3.69 1.83 10.45
N PHE A 44 2.42 1.69 10.83
CA PHE A 44 1.65 2.72 11.51
C PHE A 44 0.61 2.13 12.47
N GLY A 45 -0.08 3.00 13.21
CA GLY A 45 -0.97 2.67 14.32
C GLY A 45 -0.21 2.57 15.64
N GLY A 46 -0.90 2.76 16.76
CA GLY A 46 -0.26 2.86 18.09
C GLY A 46 0.53 1.62 18.54
N ALA A 47 0.24 0.45 17.96
CA ALA A 47 0.96 -0.81 18.21
C ALA A 47 1.88 -1.24 17.05
N GLY A 48 1.85 -0.54 15.90
CA GLY A 48 2.58 -0.96 14.70
C GLY A 48 4.08 -1.08 14.96
N GLY A 49 4.70 -0.05 15.54
CA GLY A 49 6.12 -0.02 15.86
C GLY A 49 6.58 -1.15 16.80
N GLN A 50 5.69 -1.80 17.54
CA GLN A 50 6.03 -2.87 18.47
C GLN A 50 6.28 -4.21 17.75
N HIS A 51 5.71 -4.40 16.57
CA HIS A 51 5.79 -5.65 15.82
C HIS A 51 6.53 -5.51 14.49
N ALA A 52 6.89 -4.29 14.12
CA ALA A 52 7.41 -3.96 12.79
C ALA A 52 8.61 -4.80 12.35
N CYS A 53 9.66 -4.90 13.18
CA CYS A 53 10.85 -5.71 12.88
C CYS A 53 10.51 -7.19 12.68
N LEU A 54 9.69 -7.76 13.57
CA LEU A 54 9.34 -9.18 13.54
C LEU A 54 8.43 -9.52 12.34
N VAL A 55 7.49 -8.63 11.99
CA VAL A 55 6.66 -8.77 10.79
C VAL A 55 7.51 -8.66 9.52
N ALA A 56 8.42 -7.68 9.46
CA ALA A 56 9.35 -7.54 8.33
C ALA A 56 10.23 -8.78 8.16
N ASP A 57 10.79 -9.31 9.26
CA ASP A 57 11.55 -10.55 9.25
C ASP A 57 10.72 -11.74 8.71
N ALA A 58 9.46 -11.89 9.14
CA ALA A 58 8.57 -12.96 8.70
C ALA A 58 8.18 -12.85 7.21
N LEU A 59 8.20 -11.64 6.67
CA LEU A 59 7.98 -11.34 5.25
C LEU A 59 9.26 -11.39 4.42
N GLY A 60 10.42 -11.53 5.06
CA GLY A 60 11.72 -11.47 4.39
C GLY A 60 12.12 -10.07 3.91
N MET A 61 11.47 -9.02 4.42
CA MET A 61 11.78 -7.62 4.13
C MET A 61 12.97 -7.13 4.98
N GLU A 62 13.80 -6.27 4.41
CA GLU A 62 15.03 -5.77 5.07
C GLU A 62 14.91 -4.33 5.60
N ALA A 63 13.79 -3.66 5.31
CA ALA A 63 13.57 -2.27 5.70
C ALA A 63 12.13 -2.03 6.18
N VAL A 64 12.01 -1.18 7.22
CA VAL A 64 10.73 -0.65 7.70
C VAL A 64 10.83 0.86 7.77
N LEU A 65 9.83 1.57 7.25
CA LEU A 65 9.67 3.01 7.46
C LEU A 65 8.54 3.28 8.43
N ILE A 66 8.80 4.16 9.39
CA ILE A 66 7.84 4.59 10.40
C ILE A 66 7.80 6.12 10.40
N HIS A 67 6.66 6.67 10.02
CA HIS A 67 6.42 8.11 10.00
C HIS A 67 6.41 8.70 11.43
N PRO A 68 6.83 9.97 11.67
CA PRO A 68 6.81 10.60 13.00
C PRO A 68 5.43 10.62 13.66
N PHE A 69 4.38 10.65 12.84
CA PHE A 69 2.99 10.59 13.28
C PHE A 69 2.37 9.20 13.08
N SER A 70 3.15 8.11 13.00
CA SER A 70 2.57 6.83 12.58
C SER A 70 1.53 6.30 13.58
N GLY A 71 1.65 6.59 14.88
CA GLY A 71 0.59 6.33 15.87
C GLY A 71 -0.74 7.06 15.61
N LEU A 72 -0.74 8.14 14.82
CA LEU A 72 -1.90 8.98 14.46
C LEU A 72 -2.09 9.12 12.94
N LEU A 73 -1.49 8.21 12.15
CA LEU A 73 -1.33 8.43 10.71
C LEU A 73 -2.66 8.59 9.97
N SER A 74 -3.72 7.91 10.43
CA SER A 74 -5.06 8.04 9.84
C SER A 74 -5.63 9.45 10.01
N ALA A 75 -5.49 10.05 11.21
CA ALA A 75 -5.95 11.42 11.46
C ALA A 75 -5.10 12.43 10.70
N TYR A 76 -3.79 12.19 10.62
CA TYR A 76 -2.87 13.00 9.80
C TYR A 76 -3.24 12.93 8.31
N GLY A 77 -3.54 11.74 7.79
CA GLY A 77 -3.96 11.53 6.41
C GLY A 77 -5.27 12.25 6.06
N ILE A 78 -6.27 12.23 6.96
CA ILE A 78 -7.50 13.02 6.79
C ILE A 78 -7.18 14.53 6.81
N GLY A 79 -6.26 14.97 7.66
CA GLY A 79 -5.85 16.38 7.71
C GLY A 79 -5.08 16.84 6.47
N LEU A 80 -4.49 15.92 5.70
CA LEU A 80 -3.77 16.20 4.45
C LEU A 80 -4.62 15.96 3.19
N SER A 81 -5.74 15.24 3.30
CA SER A 81 -6.51 14.85 2.12
C SER A 81 -7.17 16.05 1.47
N SER A 82 -7.01 16.18 0.16
CA SER A 82 -7.78 17.13 -0.65
C SER A 82 -9.25 16.70 -0.69
N VAL A 83 -10.16 17.67 -0.77
CA VAL A 83 -11.58 17.38 -0.99
C VAL A 83 -11.72 16.71 -2.36
N PHE A 84 -12.43 15.58 -2.39
CA PHE A 84 -12.67 14.78 -3.58
C PHE A 84 -14.16 14.52 -3.73
N ALA A 85 -14.66 14.64 -4.96
CA ALA A 85 -16.03 14.28 -5.29
C ALA A 85 -16.08 13.58 -6.65
N SER A 86 -16.97 12.59 -6.79
CA SER A 86 -17.18 11.89 -8.06
C SER A 86 -18.66 11.74 -8.38
N ARG A 87 -19.01 11.84 -9.67
CA ARG A 87 -20.34 11.51 -10.18
C ARG A 87 -20.20 10.60 -11.39
N GLN A 88 -21.10 9.63 -11.50
CA GLN A 88 -21.10 8.68 -12.60
C GLN A 88 -22.52 8.32 -13.03
N GLN A 89 -22.67 7.96 -14.30
CA GLN A 89 -23.93 7.53 -14.87
C GLN A 89 -23.69 6.53 -16.02
N ALA A 90 -24.52 5.50 -16.10
CA ALA A 90 -24.48 4.51 -17.17
C ALA A 90 -24.79 5.17 -18.54
N LEU A 91 -24.06 4.74 -19.59
CA LEU A 91 -24.30 5.17 -20.97
C LEU A 91 -24.54 3.99 -21.90
N LEU A 92 -23.85 2.85 -21.68
CA LEU A 92 -23.95 1.62 -22.48
C LEU A 92 -23.94 1.89 -24.00
N LYS A 93 -22.87 2.53 -24.50
CA LYS A 93 -22.69 2.84 -25.92
C LYS A 93 -21.33 2.36 -26.45
N PRO A 94 -21.18 2.11 -27.76
CA PRO A 94 -19.88 1.79 -28.33
C PRO A 94 -18.84 2.88 -28.05
N LEU A 95 -17.60 2.48 -27.75
CA LEU A 95 -16.43 3.37 -27.72
C LEU A 95 -16.03 3.70 -29.17
N ALA A 96 -16.77 4.63 -29.76
CA ALA A 96 -16.66 5.03 -31.16
C ALA A 96 -17.04 6.51 -31.32
N GLU A 97 -16.67 7.11 -32.46
CA GLU A 97 -16.91 8.52 -32.73
C GLU A 97 -18.41 8.86 -32.78
N GLU A 98 -19.27 7.93 -33.16
CA GLU A 98 -20.72 8.13 -33.18
C GLU A 98 -21.31 8.33 -31.77
N SER A 99 -20.62 7.83 -30.73
CA SER A 99 -21.02 8.00 -29.33
C SER A 99 -20.40 9.22 -28.68
N ARG A 100 -19.46 9.89 -29.34
CA ARG A 100 -18.64 11.00 -28.80
C ARG A 100 -19.51 12.11 -28.19
N THR A 101 -20.50 12.57 -28.93
CA THR A 101 -21.41 13.64 -28.48
C THR A 101 -22.13 13.26 -27.18
N ALA A 102 -22.65 12.04 -27.09
CA ALA A 102 -23.36 11.58 -25.90
C ALA A 102 -22.44 11.43 -24.68
N ILE A 103 -21.19 11.02 -24.90
CA ILE A 103 -20.17 10.97 -23.84
C ILE A 103 -19.88 12.39 -23.35
N ASP A 104 -19.65 13.34 -24.24
CA ASP A 104 -19.31 14.73 -23.90
C ASP A 104 -20.45 15.45 -23.18
N GLU A 105 -21.70 15.26 -23.62
CA GLU A 105 -22.89 15.79 -22.95
C GLU A 105 -23.02 15.25 -21.51
N LEU A 106 -22.76 13.96 -21.33
CA LEU A 106 -22.83 13.34 -20.02
C LEU A 106 -21.67 13.81 -19.11
N ILE A 107 -20.45 13.93 -19.64
CA ILE A 107 -19.32 14.54 -18.94
C ILE A 107 -19.66 15.96 -18.50
N ALA A 108 -20.23 16.78 -19.37
CA ALA A 108 -20.60 18.16 -19.04
C ALA A 108 -21.65 18.21 -17.92
N THR A 109 -22.64 17.30 -17.94
CA THR A 109 -23.67 17.18 -16.91
C THR A 109 -23.08 16.76 -15.57
N LEU A 110 -22.25 15.72 -15.56
CA LEU A 110 -21.60 15.21 -14.34
C LEU A 110 -20.60 16.22 -13.77
N ARG A 111 -19.86 16.94 -14.62
CA ARG A 111 -18.94 18.00 -14.20
C ARG A 111 -19.69 19.11 -13.45
N LYS A 112 -20.85 19.56 -13.96
CA LYS A 112 -21.69 20.55 -13.25
C LYS A 112 -22.12 20.04 -11.86
N ALA A 113 -22.51 18.77 -11.76
CA ALA A 113 -22.89 18.16 -10.48
C ALA A 113 -21.72 18.06 -9.49
N VAL A 114 -20.52 17.73 -9.98
CA VAL A 114 -19.29 17.71 -9.18
C VAL A 114 -18.96 19.14 -8.68
N ILE A 115 -18.95 20.13 -9.57
CA ILE A 115 -18.66 21.53 -9.20
C ILE A 115 -19.68 22.05 -8.17
N ALA A 116 -20.96 21.70 -8.31
CA ALA A 116 -21.99 22.09 -7.34
C ALA A 116 -21.73 21.53 -5.93
N GLU A 117 -21.17 20.31 -5.82
CA GLU A 117 -20.78 19.73 -4.53
C GLU A 117 -19.59 20.46 -3.90
N PHE A 118 -18.59 20.86 -4.70
CA PHE A 118 -17.49 21.69 -4.23
C PHE A 118 -17.95 23.07 -3.78
N ALA A 119 -18.88 23.70 -4.53
CA ALA A 119 -19.45 24.99 -4.17
C ALA A 119 -20.21 24.94 -2.83
N ALA A 120 -20.89 23.83 -2.51
CA ALA A 120 -21.54 23.62 -1.21
C ALA A 120 -20.54 23.58 -0.03
N GLN A 121 -19.27 23.30 -0.33
CA GLN A 121 -18.16 23.31 0.62
C GLN A 121 -17.32 24.60 0.54
N VAL A 122 -17.83 25.63 -0.14
CA VAL A 122 -17.18 26.96 -0.29
C VAL A 122 -15.85 26.87 -1.06
N ILE A 123 -15.71 25.89 -1.95
CA ILE A 123 -14.55 25.76 -2.84
C ILE A 123 -14.90 26.35 -4.21
N ALA A 124 -14.09 27.31 -4.67
CA ALA A 124 -14.28 27.96 -5.97
C ALA A 124 -14.01 27.00 -7.13
N GLU A 125 -14.78 27.10 -8.22
CA GLU A 125 -14.62 26.26 -9.41
C GLU A 125 -13.19 26.31 -9.99
N SER A 126 -12.54 27.48 -9.96
CA SER A 126 -11.16 27.64 -10.42
C SER A 126 -10.12 26.88 -9.59
N ALA A 127 -10.48 26.43 -8.39
CA ALA A 127 -9.65 25.58 -7.53
C ALA A 127 -9.95 24.08 -7.71
N VAL A 128 -10.89 23.69 -8.56
CA VAL A 128 -11.25 22.28 -8.79
C VAL A 128 -10.60 21.77 -10.08
N ALA A 129 -9.71 20.80 -9.97
CA ALA A 129 -9.30 19.99 -11.11
C ALA A 129 -10.37 18.92 -11.37
N SER A 130 -10.86 18.81 -12.61
CA SER A 130 -11.81 17.77 -13.00
C SER A 130 -11.22 16.82 -14.02
N ARG A 131 -11.48 15.52 -13.84
CA ARG A 131 -10.99 14.44 -14.70
C ARG A 131 -12.16 13.55 -15.13
N PRO A 132 -12.52 13.49 -16.43
CA PRO A 132 -13.47 12.52 -16.92
C PRO A 132 -12.84 11.13 -16.99
N VAL A 133 -13.60 10.11 -16.60
CA VAL A 133 -13.21 8.70 -16.59
C VAL A 133 -14.30 7.88 -17.27
N LEU A 134 -13.93 7.01 -18.20
CA LEU A 134 -14.85 6.05 -18.82
C LEU A 134 -14.61 4.67 -18.22
N GLN A 135 -15.68 3.97 -17.85
CA GLN A 135 -15.61 2.53 -17.57
C GLN A 135 -15.83 1.81 -18.90
N ILE A 136 -14.77 1.20 -19.42
CA ILE A 136 -14.76 0.56 -20.74
C ILE A 136 -14.63 -0.94 -20.56
N ARG A 137 -15.41 -1.71 -21.31
CA ARG A 137 -15.28 -3.17 -21.39
C ARG A 137 -15.36 -3.63 -22.83
N TYR A 138 -14.89 -4.85 -23.09
CA TYR A 138 -15.23 -5.50 -24.35
C TYR A 138 -16.71 -5.87 -24.35
N ASP A 139 -17.34 -5.83 -25.53
CA ASP A 139 -18.74 -6.22 -25.66
C ASP A 139 -18.96 -7.67 -25.22
N GLY A 140 -20.10 -7.95 -24.59
CA GLY A 140 -20.41 -9.27 -24.03
C GLY A 140 -19.45 -9.77 -22.93
N THR A 141 -18.64 -8.90 -22.32
CA THR A 141 -17.87 -9.19 -21.09
C THR A 141 -18.43 -8.38 -19.91
N ASP A 142 -18.19 -8.82 -18.68
CA ASP A 142 -18.75 -8.21 -17.46
C ASP A 142 -17.75 -7.32 -16.68
N THR A 143 -16.49 -7.26 -17.12
CA THR A 143 -15.46 -6.48 -16.41
C THR A 143 -15.11 -5.21 -17.15
N ALA A 144 -15.47 -4.07 -16.57
CA ALA A 144 -15.05 -2.76 -17.03
C ALA A 144 -13.77 -2.28 -16.34
N LEU A 145 -12.94 -1.57 -17.11
CA LEU A 145 -11.71 -0.94 -16.66
C LEU A 145 -11.84 0.58 -16.74
N PRO A 146 -11.36 1.32 -15.73
CA PRO A 146 -11.37 2.77 -15.75
C PRO A 146 -10.31 3.31 -16.73
N VAL A 147 -10.72 4.22 -17.61
CA VAL A 147 -9.84 4.87 -18.59
C VAL A 147 -9.98 6.38 -18.50
N ASN A 148 -8.85 7.07 -18.37
CA ASN A 148 -8.80 8.52 -18.37
C ASN A 148 -9.22 9.07 -19.73
N PHE A 149 -10.15 10.02 -19.75
CA PHE A 149 -10.69 10.58 -20.97
C PHE A 149 -10.48 12.08 -21.12
N ALA A 150 -9.50 12.63 -20.39
CA ALA A 150 -9.20 14.06 -20.39
C ALA A 150 -8.84 14.62 -21.79
N SER A 151 -8.26 13.79 -22.66
CA SER A 151 -7.91 14.18 -24.05
C SER A 151 -9.13 14.29 -24.98
N GLY A 152 -10.26 13.69 -24.59
CA GLY A 152 -11.41 13.60 -25.46
C GLY A 152 -11.19 12.75 -26.73
N SER A 153 -10.19 11.87 -26.76
CA SER A 153 -9.91 11.04 -27.94
C SER A 153 -10.39 9.61 -27.73
N ILE A 154 -11.31 9.16 -28.60
CA ILE A 154 -11.76 7.76 -28.65
C ILE A 154 -10.60 6.82 -28.96
N PHE A 155 -9.72 7.22 -29.88
CA PHE A 155 -8.52 6.46 -30.24
C PHE A 155 -7.59 6.28 -29.05
N GLN A 156 -7.31 7.36 -28.31
CA GLN A 156 -6.46 7.26 -27.12
C GLN A 156 -7.09 6.40 -26.04
N ALA A 157 -8.40 6.55 -25.79
CA ALA A 157 -9.11 5.74 -24.80
C ALA A 157 -9.07 4.25 -25.11
N ARG A 158 -9.19 3.87 -26.40
CA ARG A 158 -9.04 2.48 -26.85
C ARG A 158 -7.66 1.93 -26.53
N ARG A 159 -6.60 2.68 -26.87
CA ARG A 159 -5.22 2.29 -26.59
C ARG A 159 -4.95 2.16 -25.10
N ASP A 160 -5.43 3.10 -24.30
CA ASP A 160 -5.25 3.08 -22.85
C ASP A 160 -5.99 1.90 -22.20
N PHE A 161 -7.20 1.60 -22.70
CA PHE A 161 -7.95 0.40 -22.31
C PHE A 161 -7.17 -0.88 -22.63
N GLU A 162 -6.65 -1.03 -23.85
CA GLU A 162 -5.88 -2.21 -24.27
C GLU A 162 -4.62 -2.40 -23.43
N VAL A 163 -3.89 -1.32 -23.11
CA VAL A 163 -2.73 -1.37 -22.22
C VAL A 163 -3.14 -1.85 -20.82
N ALA A 164 -4.20 -1.28 -20.25
CA ALA A 164 -4.70 -1.68 -18.93
C ALA A 164 -5.20 -3.14 -18.93
N HIS A 165 -5.95 -3.54 -19.96
CA HIS A 165 -6.47 -4.89 -20.11
C HIS A 165 -5.35 -5.91 -20.27
N LYS A 166 -4.33 -5.61 -21.08
CA LYS A 166 -3.15 -6.48 -21.22
C LYS A 166 -2.34 -6.57 -19.93
N ALA A 167 -2.19 -5.47 -19.19
CA ALA A 167 -1.52 -5.49 -17.90
C ALA A 167 -2.26 -6.34 -16.86
N GLN A 168 -3.61 -6.30 -16.88
CA GLN A 168 -4.43 -7.00 -15.89
C GLN A 168 -4.72 -8.47 -16.26
N PHE A 169 -4.93 -8.77 -17.53
CA PHE A 169 -5.38 -10.09 -18.01
C PHE A 169 -4.41 -10.78 -18.96
N GLY A 170 -3.36 -10.10 -19.44
CA GLY A 170 -2.30 -10.67 -20.28
C GLY A 170 -2.56 -10.66 -21.79
N PHE A 171 -3.74 -10.24 -22.26
CA PHE A 171 -4.11 -10.22 -23.69
C PHE A 171 -5.05 -9.07 -24.02
N VAL A 172 -5.37 -8.92 -25.31
CA VAL A 172 -6.40 -8.03 -25.87
C VAL A 172 -7.17 -8.81 -26.94
N TYR A 173 -8.40 -8.38 -27.27
CA TYR A 173 -9.12 -8.91 -28.43
C TYR A 173 -8.89 -8.02 -29.65
N ASP A 174 -8.53 -8.63 -30.78
CA ASP A 174 -8.25 -7.89 -32.02
C ASP A 174 -9.54 -7.31 -32.67
N ASP A 175 -10.62 -8.09 -32.72
CA ASP A 175 -11.85 -7.76 -33.47
C ASP A 175 -13.10 -7.58 -32.59
N LYS A 176 -12.94 -7.41 -31.28
CA LYS A 176 -14.08 -7.30 -30.36
C LYS A 176 -14.44 -5.83 -30.10
N PRO A 177 -15.70 -5.41 -30.32
CA PRO A 177 -16.12 -4.05 -30.01
C PRO A 177 -15.92 -3.72 -28.53
N MET A 178 -15.69 -2.44 -28.24
CA MET A 178 -15.60 -1.91 -26.87
C MET A 178 -16.83 -1.08 -26.56
N ILE A 179 -17.33 -1.20 -25.33
CA ILE A 179 -18.51 -0.50 -24.82
C ILE A 179 -18.08 0.41 -23.68
N VAL A 180 -18.50 1.67 -23.75
CA VAL A 180 -18.54 2.58 -22.61
C VAL A 180 -19.75 2.19 -21.76
N GLU A 181 -19.48 1.52 -20.65
CA GLU A 181 -20.51 1.10 -19.71
C GLU A 181 -21.02 2.30 -18.91
N THR A 182 -20.10 3.05 -18.32
CA THR A 182 -20.38 4.18 -17.44
C THR A 182 -19.46 5.35 -17.78
N VAL A 183 -20.00 6.56 -17.73
CA VAL A 183 -19.23 7.81 -17.78
C VAL A 183 -19.15 8.37 -16.36
N GLY A 184 -17.96 8.75 -15.93
CA GLY A 184 -17.68 9.37 -14.66
C GLY A 184 -16.94 10.70 -14.81
N VAL A 185 -17.11 11.58 -13.82
CA VAL A 185 -16.25 12.75 -13.62
C VAL A 185 -15.82 12.75 -12.16
N GLU A 186 -14.52 12.86 -11.97
CA GLU A 186 -13.87 13.04 -10.67
C GLU A 186 -13.42 14.50 -10.55
N GLY A 187 -13.61 15.09 -9.38
CA GLY A 187 -13.12 16.41 -9.03
C GLY A 187 -12.24 16.33 -7.80
N THR A 188 -11.16 17.12 -7.81
CA THR A 188 -10.22 17.24 -6.70
C THR A 188 -9.93 18.72 -6.44
N ASP A 189 -9.97 19.13 -5.18
CA ASP A 189 -9.51 20.44 -4.77
C ASP A 189 -7.99 20.56 -4.94
N THR A 190 -7.55 21.55 -5.71
CA THR A 190 -6.14 21.85 -5.99
C THR A 190 -5.56 22.89 -5.04
N GLY A 191 -6.39 23.55 -4.22
CA GLY A 191 -5.95 24.51 -3.21
C GLY A 191 -5.33 23.84 -1.97
N GLY A 192 -5.73 22.60 -1.68
CA GLY A 192 -5.15 21.76 -0.63
C GLY A 192 -3.87 21.07 -1.10
N GLY A 193 -2.80 21.84 -1.33
CA GLY A 193 -1.48 21.29 -1.60
C GLY A 193 -0.93 20.56 -0.37
N GLY A 194 -0.38 19.36 -0.59
CA GLY A 194 0.27 18.58 0.47
C GLY A 194 1.28 19.42 1.26
N ARG A 195 1.41 19.16 2.56
CA ARG A 195 2.46 19.81 3.35
C ARG A 195 3.80 19.18 2.96
N ASP A 196 4.69 19.99 2.41
CA ASP A 196 6.09 19.57 2.25
C ASP A 196 6.69 19.30 3.63
N GLU A 197 7.30 18.13 3.77
CA GLU A 197 8.12 17.81 4.93
C GLU A 197 9.47 18.52 4.76
N SER A 198 9.81 19.36 5.74
CA SER A 198 11.12 20.01 5.78
C SER A 198 12.22 19.01 6.09
N GLU A 199 13.32 19.06 5.35
CA GLU A 199 14.52 18.29 5.64
C GLU A 199 15.39 19.02 6.67
N SER A 200 15.94 18.27 7.62
CA SER A 200 16.88 18.74 8.63
C SER A 200 18.30 18.28 8.31
N GLU A 201 19.30 19.03 8.78
CA GLU A 201 20.69 18.61 8.71
C GLU A 201 20.89 17.28 9.48
N MET A 202 21.67 16.38 8.89
CA MET A 202 21.93 15.06 9.48
C MET A 202 23.22 15.07 10.29
N GLU A 203 23.16 14.55 11.51
CA GLU A 203 24.32 14.25 12.35
C GLU A 203 24.59 12.74 12.30
N ASP A 204 25.70 12.32 11.70
CA ASP A 204 26.08 10.90 11.66
C ASP A 204 26.67 10.47 13.01
N LEU A 205 25.77 10.13 13.95
CA LEU A 205 26.12 9.79 15.32
C LEU A 205 25.39 8.53 15.78
N ALA A 206 26.15 7.57 16.30
CA ALA A 206 25.59 6.47 17.07
C ALA A 206 25.07 6.99 18.41
N ALA A 207 23.76 6.84 18.64
CA ALA A 207 23.13 7.32 19.86
C ALA A 207 23.41 6.39 21.04
N SER A 208 23.84 6.95 22.17
CA SER A 208 24.04 6.20 23.42
C SER A 208 22.77 6.23 24.28
N PRO A 209 22.31 5.08 24.82
CA PRO A 209 21.08 5.04 25.60
C PRO A 209 21.28 5.71 26.97
N PRO A 210 20.40 6.65 27.39
CA PRO A 210 20.44 7.22 28.74
C PRO A 210 20.10 6.20 29.84
N ARG A 211 19.42 5.10 29.48
CA ARG A 211 18.98 4.02 30.37
C ARG A 211 18.85 2.72 29.59
N THR A 212 19.06 1.59 30.26
CA THR A 212 18.71 0.27 29.74
C THR A 212 17.61 -0.41 30.57
N ARG A 213 16.94 -1.40 29.96
CA ARG A 213 16.08 -2.37 30.66
C ARG A 213 16.17 -3.74 29.99
N LYS A 214 15.97 -4.78 30.79
CA LYS A 214 15.80 -6.14 30.26
C LYS A 214 14.49 -6.27 29.51
N ILE A 215 14.56 -6.83 28.31
CA ILE A 215 13.42 -7.33 27.54
C ILE A 215 13.60 -8.82 27.26
N PHE A 216 12.51 -9.54 27.08
CA PHE A 216 12.55 -10.95 26.68
C PHE A 216 12.27 -11.04 25.18
N THR A 217 13.25 -11.49 24.40
CA THR A 217 13.16 -11.65 22.94
C THR A 217 14.14 -12.74 22.49
N GLU A 218 13.77 -13.50 21.47
CA GLU A 218 14.50 -14.68 21.00
C GLU A 218 14.73 -15.73 22.10
N GLY A 219 13.75 -15.89 23.00
CA GLY A 219 13.76 -16.90 24.06
C GLY A 219 14.68 -16.59 25.26
N GLU A 220 15.26 -15.39 25.33
CA GLU A 220 16.14 -14.99 26.43
C GLU A 220 15.98 -13.53 26.86
N TRP A 221 16.43 -13.22 28.08
CA TRP A 221 16.46 -11.85 28.59
C TRP A 221 17.68 -11.10 28.06
N ARG A 222 17.45 -10.00 27.35
CA ARG A 222 18.50 -9.14 26.77
C ARG A 222 18.40 -7.71 27.31
N GLU A 223 19.53 -7.04 27.53
CA GLU A 223 19.56 -5.62 27.88
C GLU A 223 19.25 -4.77 26.63
N ALA A 224 18.20 -3.96 26.69
CA ALA A 224 17.79 -3.07 25.61
C ALA A 224 17.99 -1.60 25.99
N GLY A 225 18.49 -0.81 25.05
CA GLY A 225 18.61 0.65 25.21
C GLY A 225 17.24 1.32 25.16
N ILE A 226 16.98 2.31 26.03
CA ILE A 226 15.75 3.09 26.03
C ILE A 226 16.04 4.51 25.55
N PHE A 227 15.39 4.91 24.47
CA PHE A 227 15.50 6.23 23.87
C PHE A 227 14.15 6.94 23.88
N ARG A 228 14.16 8.24 24.18
CA ARG A 228 13.02 9.10 23.89
C ARG A 228 13.19 9.64 22.47
N ARG A 229 12.16 9.54 21.64
CA ARG A 229 12.24 9.97 20.25
C ARG A 229 12.65 11.43 20.09
N GLU A 230 12.17 12.30 20.97
CA GLU A 230 12.47 13.75 20.99
C GLU A 230 13.96 14.07 21.25
N ALA A 231 14.72 13.14 21.83
CA ALA A 231 16.15 13.30 22.06
C ALA A 231 17.02 12.83 20.88
N LEU A 232 16.42 12.18 19.86
CA LEU A 232 17.10 11.70 18.67
C LEU A 232 16.96 12.73 17.54
N LYS A 233 18.09 13.14 16.98
CA LYS A 233 18.16 14.04 15.82
C LYS A 233 18.28 13.28 14.52
N SER A 234 18.00 13.96 13.41
CA SER A 234 18.27 13.43 12.06
C SER A 234 19.72 12.96 11.92
N GLY A 235 19.91 11.81 11.29
CA GLY A 235 21.17 11.07 11.17
C GLY A 235 21.49 10.12 12.33
N ASN A 236 20.84 10.25 13.49
CA ASN A 236 21.15 9.38 14.64
C ASN A 236 20.81 7.92 14.35
N ARG A 237 21.71 7.02 14.76
CA ARG A 237 21.54 5.55 14.63
C ARG A 237 21.40 4.89 16.00
N VAL A 238 20.44 3.98 16.12
CA VAL A 238 20.16 3.18 17.32
C VAL A 238 20.21 1.71 16.95
N ALA A 239 21.20 0.98 17.47
CA ALA A 239 21.29 -0.47 17.30
C ALA A 239 20.33 -1.20 18.25
N GLY A 240 19.68 -2.25 17.76
CA GLY A 240 18.86 -3.15 18.57
C GLY A 240 19.71 -4.12 19.42
N PRO A 241 19.17 -4.69 20.51
CA PRO A 241 17.81 -4.47 21.02
C PRO A 241 17.62 -3.09 21.65
N ALA A 242 16.57 -2.37 21.26
CA ALA A 242 16.26 -1.04 21.79
C ALA A 242 14.76 -0.71 21.73
N LEU A 243 14.33 0.20 22.60
CA LEU A 243 13.01 0.81 22.58
C LEU A 243 13.15 2.30 22.27
N VAL A 244 12.49 2.74 21.21
CA VAL A 244 12.31 4.17 20.91
C VAL A 244 10.90 4.55 21.31
N ILE A 245 10.77 5.32 22.40
CA ILE A 245 9.49 5.70 22.98
C ILE A 245 9.05 7.05 22.41
N GLU A 246 7.87 7.06 21.81
CA GLU A 246 7.18 8.23 21.28
C GLU A 246 5.97 8.59 22.16
N PRO A 247 5.40 9.80 22.00
CA PRO A 247 4.21 10.19 22.77
C PRO A 247 2.99 9.29 22.52
N ASN A 248 2.87 8.72 21.32
CA ASN A 248 1.69 7.99 20.84
C ASN A 248 1.97 6.53 20.45
N GLN A 249 3.21 6.05 20.55
CA GLN A 249 3.59 4.66 20.27
C GLN A 249 4.94 4.31 20.90
N THR A 250 5.34 3.04 20.78
CA THR A 250 6.69 2.57 21.09
C THR A 250 7.18 1.73 19.93
N ILE A 251 8.38 2.03 19.44
CA ILE A 251 9.05 1.29 18.38
C ILE A 251 10.05 0.35 19.04
N ILE A 252 9.95 -0.94 18.72
CA ILE A 252 10.91 -1.96 19.14
C ILE A 252 11.90 -2.20 18.00
N VAL A 253 13.17 -1.93 18.27
CA VAL A 253 14.28 -2.26 17.39
C VAL A 253 14.80 -3.62 17.86
N GLU A 254 14.45 -4.68 17.17
CA GLU A 254 14.81 -6.06 17.54
C GLU A 254 16.32 -6.32 17.38
N PRO A 255 16.88 -7.37 18.00
CA PRO A 255 18.27 -7.79 17.77
C PRO A 255 18.63 -7.86 16.27
N GLY A 256 19.76 -7.24 15.92
CA GLY A 256 20.26 -7.17 14.55
C GLY A 256 19.47 -6.22 13.61
N TRP A 257 18.51 -5.47 14.13
CA TRP A 257 17.97 -4.30 13.44
C TRP A 257 18.68 -3.03 13.93
N GLN A 258 18.69 -2.00 13.08
CA GLN A 258 19.15 -0.66 13.43
C GLN A 258 18.11 0.36 12.99
N ALA A 259 17.76 1.29 13.88
CA ALA A 259 16.97 2.45 13.53
C ALA A 259 17.88 3.61 13.12
N GLU A 260 17.49 4.35 12.09
CA GLU A 260 18.07 5.61 11.67
C GLU A 260 16.98 6.67 11.63
N ILE A 261 17.26 7.87 12.17
CA ILE A 261 16.38 9.02 11.99
C ILE A 261 16.72 9.70 10.68
N THR A 262 15.79 9.76 9.73
CA THR A 262 16.06 10.37 8.42
C THR A 262 16.07 11.91 8.48
N ALA A 263 16.48 12.56 7.40
CA ALA A 263 16.39 14.02 7.25
C ALA A 263 14.94 14.56 7.40
N ARG A 264 13.93 13.75 7.07
CA ARG A 264 12.51 14.08 7.23
C ARG A 264 11.94 13.64 8.58
N ASN A 265 12.82 13.32 9.53
CA ASN A 265 12.47 12.89 10.88
C ASN A 265 11.75 11.52 10.93
N HIS A 266 11.67 10.76 9.83
CA HIS A 266 11.12 9.41 9.85
C HIS A 266 12.08 8.46 10.58
N VAL A 267 11.55 7.36 11.12
CA VAL A 267 12.38 6.27 11.66
C VAL A 267 12.48 5.20 10.58
N LEU A 268 13.69 5.00 10.06
CA LEU A 268 14.00 3.95 9.10
C LEU A 268 14.70 2.81 9.83
N LEU A 269 14.05 1.67 9.93
CA LEU A 269 14.64 0.45 10.47
C LEU A 269 15.27 -0.33 9.32
N ARG A 270 16.51 -0.76 9.50
CA ARG A 270 17.22 -1.63 8.55
C ARG A 270 17.73 -2.86 9.26
N ARG A 271 17.61 -4.01 8.59
CA ARG A 271 18.24 -5.24 9.06
C ARG A 271 19.74 -5.17 8.78
N THR A 272 20.56 -5.25 9.82
CA THR A 272 22.04 -5.15 9.71
C THR A 272 22.74 -6.50 9.74
N GLU A 273 22.07 -7.55 10.23
CA GLU A 273 22.58 -8.91 10.23
C GLU A 273 21.61 -9.80 9.45
N LYS A 274 22.08 -10.80 8.70
CA LYS A 274 21.12 -11.70 8.04
C LYS A 274 20.43 -12.56 9.11
N LYS A 275 19.10 -12.49 9.19
CA LYS A 275 18.35 -13.46 10.00
C LYS A 275 18.63 -14.86 9.42
N ARG A 276 19.03 -15.80 10.27
CA ARG A 276 19.12 -17.21 9.87
C ARG A 276 17.71 -17.69 9.53
N ARG A 277 17.37 -17.72 8.25
CA ARG A 277 16.16 -18.38 7.76
C ARG A 277 16.35 -19.87 7.98
N GLN A 278 15.49 -20.48 8.80
CA GLN A 278 15.40 -21.94 8.79
C GLN A 278 14.90 -22.31 7.39
N ALA A 279 15.72 -23.00 6.61
CA ALA A 279 15.30 -23.55 5.33
C ALA A 279 14.02 -24.38 5.56
N ALA A 280 13.05 -24.28 4.65
CA ALA A 280 11.91 -25.18 4.69
C ALA A 280 12.45 -26.63 4.71
N LEU A 281 11.95 -27.45 5.63
CA LEU A 281 12.37 -28.84 5.79
C LEU A 281 12.37 -29.54 4.42
N GLY A 282 13.55 -29.82 3.88
CA GLY A 282 13.74 -30.58 2.64
C GLY A 282 14.12 -29.81 1.36
N THR A 283 14.26 -28.48 1.38
CA THR A 283 14.70 -27.71 0.19
C THR A 283 15.64 -26.55 0.52
N GLU A 284 16.63 -26.27 -0.34
CA GLU A 284 17.47 -25.05 -0.26
C GLU A 284 16.78 -23.77 -0.77
N ALA A 285 15.56 -23.89 -1.31
CA ALA A 285 14.84 -22.78 -1.91
C ALA A 285 14.23 -21.84 -0.85
N ASP A 286 14.21 -20.55 -1.17
CA ASP A 286 13.64 -19.51 -0.31
C ASP A 286 12.12 -19.74 -0.14
N PRO A 287 11.62 -19.94 1.09
CA PRO A 287 10.20 -20.25 1.32
C PRO A 287 9.27 -19.13 0.86
N VAL A 288 9.69 -17.86 0.91
CA VAL A 288 8.89 -16.73 0.39
C VAL A 288 8.85 -16.79 -1.13
N MET A 289 9.98 -17.04 -1.80
CA MET A 289 10.01 -17.17 -3.26
C MET A 289 9.26 -18.41 -3.75
N LEU A 290 9.31 -19.52 -3.01
CA LEU A 290 8.49 -20.70 -3.28
C LEU A 290 7.00 -20.39 -3.14
N GLU A 291 6.62 -19.66 -2.11
CA GLU A 291 5.24 -19.23 -1.90
C GLU A 291 4.80 -18.22 -2.97
N VAL A 292 5.67 -17.29 -3.38
CA VAL A 292 5.44 -16.36 -4.49
C VAL A 292 5.31 -17.11 -5.80
N PHE A 293 6.18 -18.08 -6.09
CA PHE A 293 6.09 -18.90 -7.30
C PHE A 293 4.82 -19.74 -7.31
N ASN A 294 4.49 -20.43 -6.22
CA ASN A 294 3.28 -21.23 -6.11
C ASN A 294 2.03 -20.36 -6.23
N ASN A 295 1.99 -19.20 -5.57
CA ASN A 295 0.87 -18.27 -5.68
C ASN A 295 0.84 -17.56 -7.04
N LEU A 296 1.96 -17.26 -7.70
CA LEU A 296 1.97 -16.75 -9.07
C LEU A 296 1.46 -17.81 -10.02
N PHE A 297 1.85 -19.07 -9.84
CA PHE A 297 1.37 -20.18 -10.65
C PHE A 297 -0.13 -20.44 -10.42
N MET A 298 -0.57 -20.46 -9.16
CA MET A 298 -1.98 -20.59 -8.80
C MET A 298 -2.78 -19.34 -9.16
N SER A 299 -2.21 -18.14 -9.02
CA SER A 299 -2.81 -16.88 -9.47
C SER A 299 -2.86 -16.83 -10.98
N ILE A 300 -1.91 -17.38 -11.74
CA ILE A 300 -2.06 -17.55 -13.19
C ILE A 300 -3.21 -18.53 -13.47
N ALA A 301 -3.34 -19.64 -12.74
CA ALA A 301 -4.44 -20.59 -12.93
C ALA A 301 -5.81 -20.01 -12.54
N GLU A 302 -5.89 -19.29 -11.42
CA GLU A 302 -7.07 -18.58 -10.93
C GLU A 302 -7.38 -17.37 -11.79
N GLN A 303 -6.39 -16.60 -12.23
CA GLN A 303 -6.53 -15.53 -13.22
C GLN A 303 -6.94 -16.10 -14.56
N MET A 304 -6.50 -17.29 -14.97
CA MET A 304 -7.05 -17.96 -16.14
C MET A 304 -8.52 -18.32 -15.91
N GLY A 305 -8.89 -18.78 -14.71
CA GLY A 305 -10.28 -19.06 -14.33
C GLY A 305 -11.17 -17.81 -14.25
N VAL A 306 -10.67 -16.73 -13.64
CA VAL A 306 -11.30 -15.41 -13.51
C VAL A 306 -11.30 -14.71 -14.85
N THR A 307 -10.26 -14.86 -15.67
CA THR A 307 -10.25 -14.42 -17.07
C THR A 307 -11.30 -15.19 -17.84
N LEU A 308 -11.38 -16.51 -17.72
CA LEU A 308 -12.44 -17.33 -18.31
C LEU A 308 -13.83 -16.88 -17.85
N GLN A 309 -13.99 -16.51 -16.58
CA GLN A 309 -15.25 -16.04 -16.01
C GLN A 309 -15.60 -14.61 -16.46
N ASN A 310 -14.63 -13.71 -16.45
CA ASN A 310 -14.79 -12.29 -16.79
C ASN A 310 -14.85 -12.06 -18.30
N THR A 311 -14.28 -12.98 -19.08
CA THR A 311 -14.42 -13.04 -20.54
C THR A 311 -15.44 -14.07 -20.99
N ALA A 312 -16.12 -14.75 -20.07
CA ALA A 312 -17.26 -15.58 -20.39
C ALA A 312 -18.28 -14.69 -21.11
N TYR A 313 -18.64 -15.10 -22.32
CA TYR A 313 -19.63 -14.43 -23.13
C TYR A 313 -20.88 -15.30 -23.18
N SER A 314 -22.05 -14.68 -23.10
CA SER A 314 -23.32 -15.37 -23.32
C SER A 314 -23.40 -15.84 -24.78
N VAL A 315 -23.79 -17.10 -24.99
CA VAL A 315 -24.07 -17.70 -26.31
C VAL A 315 -25.53 -17.57 -26.75
N ASN A 316 -26.36 -16.86 -25.98
CA ASN A 316 -27.77 -16.56 -26.29
C ASN A 316 -27.94 -15.20 -26.95
#